data_AF-A0A2J7PRY7-F1
#
_entry.id   AF-A0A2J7PRY7-F1
#
_cell.length_a   1.000
_cell.length_b   1.000
_cell.length_c   1.000
_cell.angle_alpha   90.00
_cell.angle_beta   90.00
_cell.angle_gamma   90.00
#
_symmetry.space_group_name_H-M   'P 1'
#
loop_
_entity.id
_entity.type
_entity.pdbx_description
1 polymer ?
#
loop_
_entity_poly.entity_id
_entity_poly.type
_entity_poly.pdbx_seq_one_letter_code
_entity_poly.pdbx_strand_id
1 'polypeptide(L)'
;MQELHTTVEHIKTKEGEVTHAIQKQLTYLKSIDEAISENAMGLATVTRVLKSVITNALTYQKSVEDEIQNLKTLINFQANVSRVMRELEFTVMQLQQSVIQLQEGLEISAVGRLSSVLIPPHNLSKILQEVALRLPQDVSLIAGFTVENMYVYYEVATVQAYATATTIRLIVRIPLRGADRVMTVFKSVPLPTYSDVLGRHIQIEPEAPYLAVTENRQYYSPLATADLQQCRKGSVTICEATFPFIHKNQATCVSALYFGQTDFAHKIPHLPELMLPEERRQITHDELRTRRALAALETVARQSSHVNQQPYVELRDLLDTVSTDGAMTSQVTWLYMLFAFSIVLPFVVNTGDVL
;
A
#
# COMPACT_ATOMS: atom_id res chain seq x y z
N MET A 1 -112.54 105.22 31.67
CA MET A 1 -112.59 104.65 30.30
C MET A 1 -111.29 104.87 29.50
N GLN A 2 -110.34 105.68 29.99
CA GLN A 2 -109.06 105.96 29.29
C GLN A 2 -107.94 104.94 29.65
N GLU A 3 -108.02 104.35 30.83
CA GLU A 3 -107.07 103.34 31.35
C GLU A 3 -107.24 101.95 30.69
N LEU A 4 -108.43 101.66 30.17
CA LEU A 4 -108.69 100.42 29.41
C LEU A 4 -108.07 100.49 28.00
N HIS A 5 -108.03 101.69 27.41
CA HIS A 5 -107.49 101.90 26.06
C HIS A 5 -105.97 101.77 26.05
N THR A 6 -105.29 102.35 27.03
CA THR A 6 -103.83 102.22 27.20
C THR A 6 -103.42 100.78 27.48
N THR A 7 -104.20 100.02 28.24
CA THR A 7 -103.92 98.61 28.54
C THR A 7 -104.09 97.71 27.30
N VAL A 8 -105.13 97.94 26.48
CA VAL A 8 -105.34 97.23 25.22
C VAL A 8 -104.24 97.54 24.21
N GLU A 9 -103.79 98.80 24.15
CA GLU A 9 -102.72 99.23 23.27
C GLU A 9 -101.35 98.68 23.71
N HIS A 10 -101.14 98.56 25.02
CA HIS A 10 -99.94 97.94 25.59
C HIS A 10 -99.91 96.41 25.41
N ILE A 11 -101.07 95.76 25.39
CA ILE A 11 -101.20 94.33 25.04
C ILE A 11 -100.93 94.13 23.55
N LYS A 12 -101.44 95.01 22.69
CA LYS A 12 -101.22 94.95 21.24
C LYS A 12 -99.75 95.17 20.84
N THR A 13 -99.04 96.06 21.54
CA THR A 13 -97.59 96.23 21.35
C THR A 13 -96.80 95.04 21.87
N LYS A 14 -97.16 94.48 23.04
CA LYS A 14 -96.55 93.24 23.55
C LYS A 14 -96.80 92.04 22.64
N GLU A 15 -97.99 91.92 22.06
CA GLU A 15 -98.34 90.87 21.10
C GLU A 15 -97.54 91.03 19.80
N GLY A 16 -97.32 92.27 19.35
CA GLY A 16 -96.41 92.61 18.25
C GLY A 16 -94.94 92.25 18.54
N GLU A 17 -94.45 92.52 19.76
CA GLU A 17 -93.10 92.15 20.19
C GLU A 17 -92.92 90.64 20.33
N VAL A 18 -93.92 89.94 20.86
CA VAL A 18 -93.92 88.48 20.99
C VAL A 18 -93.98 87.82 19.61
N THR A 19 -94.83 88.31 18.70
CA THR A 19 -94.87 87.81 17.32
C THR A 19 -93.57 88.08 16.57
N HIS A 20 -92.97 89.26 16.73
CA HIS A 20 -91.66 89.57 16.16
C HIS A 20 -90.53 88.70 16.75
N ALA A 21 -90.59 88.39 18.06
CA ALA A 21 -89.64 87.49 18.71
C ALA A 21 -89.78 86.04 18.22
N ILE A 22 -91.03 85.55 18.06
CA ILE A 22 -91.33 84.23 17.49
C ILE A 22 -90.85 84.14 16.04
N GLN A 23 -91.10 85.19 15.23
CA GLN A 23 -90.62 85.24 13.85
C GLN A 23 -89.09 85.16 13.81
N LYS A 24 -88.41 85.89 14.69
CA LYS A 24 -86.94 85.88 14.79
C LYS A 24 -86.41 84.51 15.21
N GLN A 25 -87.09 83.83 16.14
CA GLN A 25 -86.76 82.46 16.54
C GLN A 25 -87.00 81.45 15.41
N LEU A 26 -88.07 81.59 14.63
CA LEU A 26 -88.35 80.74 13.46
C LEU A 26 -87.29 80.92 12.37
N THR A 27 -86.88 82.16 12.08
CA THR A 27 -85.79 82.44 11.12
C THR A 27 -84.46 81.85 11.61
N TYR A 28 -84.17 81.96 12.91
CA TYR A 28 -82.97 81.38 13.51
C TYR A 28 -82.99 79.85 13.43
N LEU A 29 -84.12 79.21 13.76
CA LEU A 29 -84.33 77.77 13.63
C LEU A 29 -84.16 77.31 12.17
N LYS A 30 -84.68 78.06 11.20
CA LYS A 30 -84.52 77.76 9.78
C LYS A 30 -83.04 77.83 9.35
N SER A 31 -82.31 78.85 9.80
CA SER A 31 -80.87 78.96 9.49
C SER A 31 -80.04 77.84 10.13
N ILE A 32 -80.44 77.37 11.31
CA ILE A 32 -79.82 76.23 11.97
C ILE A 32 -80.12 74.94 11.20
N ASP A 33 -81.36 74.73 10.76
CA ASP A 33 -81.75 73.55 10.00
C ASP A 33 -81.03 73.47 8.65
N GLU A 34 -80.87 74.62 7.97
CA GLU A 34 -80.06 74.74 6.75
C GLU A 34 -78.59 74.39 7.02
N ALA A 35 -77.99 74.91 8.10
CA ALA A 35 -76.62 74.58 8.49
C ALA A 35 -76.44 73.12 8.92
N ILE A 36 -77.43 72.52 9.60
CA ILE A 36 -77.44 71.10 9.97
C ILE A 36 -77.52 70.23 8.71
N SER A 37 -78.39 70.59 7.76
CA SER A 37 -78.51 69.89 6.49
C SER A 37 -77.22 69.97 5.67
N GLU A 38 -76.59 71.14 5.59
CA GLU A 38 -75.31 71.32 4.90
C GLU A 38 -74.17 70.53 5.56
N ASN A 39 -74.09 70.57 6.89
CA ASN A 39 -73.13 69.76 7.65
C ASN A 39 -73.37 68.25 7.49
N ALA A 40 -74.63 67.81 7.44
CA ALA A 40 -74.99 66.41 7.22
C ALA A 40 -74.54 65.94 5.82
N MET A 41 -74.72 66.77 4.79
CA MET A 41 -74.20 66.48 3.44
C MET A 41 -72.66 66.46 3.41
N GLY A 42 -72.01 67.41 4.10
CA GLY A 42 -70.55 67.46 4.25
C GLY A 42 -70.02 66.18 4.91
N LEU A 43 -70.66 65.76 6.01
CA LEU A 43 -70.32 64.54 6.73
C LEU A 43 -70.47 63.30 5.85
N ALA A 44 -71.59 63.17 5.14
CA ALA A 44 -71.81 62.06 4.21
C ALA A 44 -70.73 61.99 3.11
N THR A 45 -70.30 63.15 2.61
CA THR A 45 -69.24 63.26 1.61
C THR A 45 -67.90 62.80 2.16
N VAL A 46 -67.53 63.26 3.37
CA VAL A 46 -66.30 62.85 4.07
C VAL A 46 -66.31 61.36 4.36
N THR A 47 -67.42 60.80 4.85
CA THR A 47 -67.54 59.35 5.10
C THR A 47 -67.34 58.53 3.83
N ARG A 48 -67.85 59.00 2.68
CA ARG A 48 -67.67 58.32 1.39
C ARG A 48 -66.21 58.35 0.94
N VAL A 49 -65.54 59.50 1.04
CA VAL A 49 -64.12 59.64 0.71
C VAL A 49 -63.27 58.78 1.64
N LEU A 50 -63.54 58.82 2.95
CA LEU A 50 -62.83 58.00 3.94
C LEU A 50 -62.98 56.50 3.63
N LYS A 51 -64.18 56.05 3.31
CA LYS A 51 -64.43 54.65 2.90
C LYS A 51 -63.61 54.27 1.67
N SER A 52 -63.57 55.15 0.66
CA SER A 52 -62.75 54.95 -0.56
C SER A 52 -61.26 54.88 -0.25
N VAL A 53 -60.75 55.74 0.62
CA VAL A 53 -59.33 55.75 1.01
C VAL A 53 -58.98 54.46 1.76
N ILE A 54 -59.84 54.03 2.70
CA ILE A 54 -59.64 52.78 3.45
C ILE A 54 -59.65 51.57 2.50
N THR A 55 -60.59 51.49 1.56
CA THR A 55 -60.62 50.38 0.60
C THR A 55 -59.38 50.37 -0.27
N ASN A 56 -58.93 51.54 -0.75
CA ASN A 56 -57.71 51.64 -1.55
C ASN A 56 -56.48 51.24 -0.74
N ALA A 57 -56.36 51.71 0.51
CA ALA A 57 -55.27 51.35 1.41
C ALA A 57 -55.21 49.84 1.67
N LEU A 58 -56.36 49.19 1.89
CA LEU A 58 -56.45 47.73 2.04
C LEU A 58 -56.04 46.99 0.77
N THR A 59 -56.44 47.48 -0.41
CA THR A 59 -55.99 46.88 -1.67
C THR A 59 -54.48 47.02 -1.89
N TYR A 60 -53.90 48.18 -1.56
CA TYR A 60 -52.45 48.38 -1.63
C TYR A 60 -51.70 47.49 -0.64
N GLN A 61 -52.20 47.39 0.60
CA GLN A 61 -51.61 46.50 1.60
C GLN A 61 -51.57 45.05 1.11
N LYS A 62 -52.69 44.56 0.55
CA LYS A 62 -52.75 43.21 0.01
C LYS A 62 -51.79 43.00 -1.17
N SER A 63 -51.72 43.97 -2.08
CA SER A 63 -50.80 43.94 -3.22
C SER A 63 -49.33 43.86 -2.78
N VAL A 64 -48.94 44.66 -1.78
CA VAL A 64 -47.58 44.66 -1.22
C VAL A 64 -47.28 43.34 -0.53
N GLU A 65 -48.24 42.77 0.19
CA GLU A 65 -48.07 41.48 0.86
C GLU A 65 -47.89 40.34 -0.14
N ASP A 66 -48.65 40.33 -1.23
CA ASP A 66 -48.51 39.37 -2.33
C ASP A 66 -47.12 39.50 -3.01
N GLU A 67 -46.63 40.72 -3.26
CA GLU A 67 -45.28 40.95 -3.79
C GLU A 67 -44.18 40.46 -2.85
N ILE A 68 -44.31 40.72 -1.54
CA ILE A 68 -43.36 40.24 -0.53
C ILE A 68 -43.30 38.71 -0.52
N GLN A 69 -44.46 38.03 -0.61
CA GLN A 69 -44.48 36.57 -0.67
C GLN A 69 -43.82 36.05 -1.95
N ASN A 70 -44.11 36.65 -3.10
CA ASN A 70 -43.45 36.31 -4.35
C ASN A 70 -41.93 36.49 -4.26
N LEU A 71 -41.46 37.60 -3.68
CA LEU A 71 -40.03 37.86 -3.48
C LEU A 71 -39.38 36.81 -2.57
N LYS A 72 -40.05 36.42 -1.48
CA LYS A 72 -39.57 35.34 -0.58
C LYS A 72 -39.42 34.01 -1.32
N THR A 73 -40.39 33.64 -2.15
CA THR A 73 -40.30 32.40 -2.94
C THR A 73 -39.13 32.43 -3.92
N LEU A 74 -38.90 33.57 -4.58
CA LEU A 74 -37.79 33.74 -5.52
C LEU A 74 -36.43 33.68 -4.82
N ILE A 75 -36.27 34.33 -3.66
CA ILE A 75 -35.04 34.29 -2.85
C ILE A 75 -34.77 32.85 -2.38
N ASN A 76 -35.79 32.15 -1.87
CA ASN A 76 -35.64 30.75 -1.46
C ASN A 76 -35.25 29.84 -2.62
N PHE A 77 -35.85 30.04 -3.79
CA PHE A 77 -35.48 29.32 -5.00
C PHE A 77 -34.03 29.59 -5.40
N GLN A 78 -33.60 30.85 -5.44
CA GLN A 78 -32.23 31.25 -5.75
C GLN A 78 -31.22 30.67 -4.75
N ALA A 79 -31.54 30.69 -3.45
CA ALA A 79 -30.70 30.11 -2.41
C ALA A 79 -30.54 28.59 -2.61
N ASN A 80 -31.64 27.90 -2.96
CA ASN A 80 -31.61 26.46 -3.23
C ASN A 80 -30.77 26.14 -4.47
N VAL A 81 -30.96 26.87 -5.58
CA VAL A 81 -30.16 26.73 -6.81
C VAL A 81 -28.67 26.97 -6.51
N SER A 82 -28.34 28.02 -5.76
CA SER A 82 -26.96 28.33 -5.39
C SER A 82 -26.33 27.23 -4.55
N ARG A 83 -27.10 26.59 -3.66
CA ARG A 83 -26.65 25.44 -2.86
C ARG A 83 -26.32 24.25 -3.76
N VAL A 84 -27.23 23.91 -4.67
CA VAL A 84 -27.05 22.79 -5.61
C VAL A 84 -25.85 23.04 -6.51
N MET A 85 -25.64 24.26 -7.00
CA MET A 85 -24.45 24.55 -7.82
C MET A 85 -23.14 24.40 -7.08
N ARG A 86 -23.06 24.83 -5.81
CA ARG A 86 -21.85 24.61 -4.99
C ARG A 86 -21.58 23.13 -4.76
N GLU A 87 -22.63 22.35 -4.53
CA GLU A 87 -22.51 20.89 -4.37
C GLU A 87 -22.04 20.22 -5.67
N LEU A 88 -22.53 20.68 -6.82
CA LEU A 88 -22.08 20.24 -8.13
C LEU A 88 -20.61 20.62 -8.38
N GLU A 89 -20.23 21.86 -8.11
CA GLU A 89 -18.84 22.35 -8.22
C GLU A 89 -17.89 21.49 -7.36
N PHE A 90 -18.27 21.22 -6.11
CA PHE A 90 -17.52 20.36 -5.22
C PHE A 90 -17.39 18.93 -5.78
N THR A 91 -18.48 18.37 -6.30
CA THR A 91 -18.48 17.03 -6.91
C THR A 91 -17.58 16.97 -8.13
N VAL A 92 -17.57 18.01 -8.97
CA VAL A 92 -16.69 18.11 -10.14
C VAL A 92 -15.23 18.18 -9.71
N MET A 93 -14.91 18.99 -8.70
CA MET A 93 -13.54 19.05 -8.15
C MET A 93 -13.10 17.70 -7.58
N GLN A 94 -13.98 17.00 -6.85
CA GLN A 94 -13.68 15.68 -6.32
C GLN A 94 -13.47 14.64 -7.43
N LEU A 95 -14.26 14.71 -8.50
CA LEU A 95 -14.10 13.83 -9.67
C LEU A 95 -12.78 14.10 -10.39
N GLN A 96 -12.43 15.38 -10.60
CA GLN A 96 -11.14 15.77 -11.17
C GLN A 96 -9.97 15.22 -10.34
N GLN A 97 -10.03 15.39 -9.02
CA GLN A 97 -9.01 14.85 -8.12
C GLN A 97 -8.91 13.32 -8.19
N SER A 98 -10.05 12.63 -8.28
CA SER A 98 -10.10 11.17 -8.39
C SER A 98 -9.47 10.68 -9.70
N VAL A 99 -9.68 11.40 -10.80
CA VAL A 99 -9.07 11.09 -12.11
C VAL A 99 -7.56 11.29 -12.07
N ILE A 100 -7.08 12.38 -11.46
CA ILE A 100 -5.64 12.65 -11.29
C ILE A 100 -4.99 11.52 -10.48
N GLN A 101 -5.58 11.15 -9.34
CA GLN A 101 -5.11 10.06 -8.50
C GLN A 101 -5.07 8.72 -9.24
N LEU A 102 -6.11 8.42 -10.03
CA LEU A 102 -6.14 7.21 -10.85
C LEU A 102 -5.00 7.20 -11.87
N GLN A 103 -4.78 8.33 -12.56
CA GLN A 103 -3.70 8.47 -13.53
C GLN A 103 -2.33 8.25 -12.87
N GLU A 104 -2.03 8.93 -11.77
CA GLU A 104 -0.78 8.77 -11.02
C GLU A 104 -0.58 7.31 -10.59
N GLY A 105 -1.64 6.66 -10.11
CA GLY A 105 -1.59 5.27 -9.71
C GLY A 105 -1.28 4.31 -10.86
N LEU A 106 -1.83 4.57 -12.04
CA LEU A 106 -1.58 3.80 -13.25
C LEU A 106 -0.17 4.04 -13.79
N GLU A 107 0.36 5.26 -13.73
CA GLU A 107 1.74 5.58 -14.10
C GLU A 107 2.75 4.80 -13.27
N ILE A 108 2.56 4.77 -11.94
CA ILE A 108 3.40 3.95 -11.03
C ILE A 108 3.33 2.46 -11.42
N SER A 109 2.13 1.97 -11.75
CA SER A 109 1.91 0.58 -12.13
C SER A 109 2.47 0.22 -13.51
N ALA A 110 2.54 1.19 -14.42
CA ALA A 110 3.16 1.04 -15.74
C ALA A 110 4.69 0.86 -15.64
N VAL A 111 5.33 1.47 -14.63
CA VAL A 111 6.76 1.26 -14.29
C VAL A 111 6.98 -0.08 -13.55
N GLY A 112 5.90 -0.83 -13.31
CA GLY A 112 5.94 -2.16 -12.70
C GLY A 112 5.99 -2.16 -11.19
N ARG A 113 5.55 -1.07 -10.53
CA ARG A 113 5.46 -0.95 -9.07
C ARG A 113 4.01 -0.93 -8.62
N LEU A 114 3.75 -1.40 -7.40
CA LEU A 114 2.40 -1.33 -6.85
C LEU A 114 2.09 0.08 -6.34
N SER A 115 0.96 0.65 -6.78
CA SER A 115 0.47 1.94 -6.28
C SER A 115 -0.46 1.78 -5.08
N SER A 116 -0.19 2.55 -4.02
CA SER A 116 -1.08 2.69 -2.86
C SER A 116 -2.37 3.45 -3.17
N VAL A 117 -2.43 4.17 -4.29
CA VAL A 117 -3.63 4.86 -4.74
C VAL A 117 -4.59 3.87 -5.40
N LEU A 118 -4.08 2.97 -6.24
CA LEU A 118 -4.90 1.94 -6.89
C LEU A 118 -5.38 0.87 -5.92
N ILE A 119 -4.50 0.44 -5.01
CA ILE A 119 -4.83 -0.53 -3.98
C ILE A 119 -4.41 0.07 -2.63
N PRO A 120 -5.33 0.69 -1.87
CA PRO A 120 -5.04 1.26 -0.56
C PRO A 120 -4.55 0.22 0.46
N PRO A 121 -3.77 0.61 1.49
CA PRO A 121 -3.17 -0.32 2.46
C PRO A 121 -4.18 -1.25 3.13
N HIS A 122 -5.35 -0.72 3.51
CA HIS A 122 -6.41 -1.52 4.13
C HIS A 122 -6.99 -2.57 3.17
N ASN A 123 -7.13 -2.24 1.88
CA ASN A 123 -7.63 -3.18 0.88
C ASN A 123 -6.56 -4.25 0.59
N LEU A 124 -5.29 -3.85 0.49
CA LEU A 124 -4.18 -4.78 0.29
C LEU A 124 -4.06 -5.76 1.46
N SER A 125 -4.18 -5.28 2.71
CA SER A 125 -4.18 -6.11 3.91
C SER A 125 -5.26 -7.19 3.88
N LYS A 126 -6.50 -6.83 3.50
CA LYS A 126 -7.60 -7.80 3.34
C LYS A 126 -7.33 -8.82 2.25
N ILE A 127 -6.84 -8.38 1.08
CA ILE A 127 -6.48 -9.27 -0.02
C ILE A 127 -5.39 -10.25 0.43
N LEU A 128 -4.35 -9.76 1.10
CA LEU A 128 -3.24 -10.59 1.59
C LEU A 128 -3.68 -11.57 2.68
N GLN A 129 -4.63 -11.19 3.53
CA GLN A 129 -5.23 -12.10 4.51
C GLN A 129 -5.93 -13.28 3.83
N GLU A 130 -6.71 -13.02 2.78
CA GLU A 130 -7.37 -14.07 2.00
C GLU A 130 -6.37 -14.96 1.26
N VAL A 131 -5.31 -14.36 0.70
CA VAL A 131 -4.24 -15.09 0.03
C VAL A 131 -3.49 -15.98 1.01
N ALA A 132 -3.18 -15.47 2.21
CA ALA A 132 -2.46 -16.22 3.24
C ALA A 132 -3.16 -17.52 3.64
N LEU A 133 -4.49 -17.54 3.66
CA LEU A 133 -5.29 -18.74 3.95
C LEU A 133 -5.17 -19.83 2.87
N ARG A 134 -4.72 -19.48 1.67
CA ARG A 134 -4.58 -20.39 0.53
C ARG A 134 -3.12 -20.76 0.25
N LEU A 135 -2.19 -20.18 0.99
CA LEU A 135 -0.77 -20.51 0.82
C LEU A 135 -0.48 -21.91 1.36
N PRO A 136 0.43 -22.67 0.70
CA PRO A 136 1.01 -23.89 1.25
C PRO A 136 1.69 -23.66 2.62
N GLN A 137 1.80 -24.72 3.43
CA GLN A 137 2.32 -24.61 4.80
C GLN A 137 3.81 -24.23 4.90
N ASP A 138 4.58 -24.45 3.83
CA ASP A 138 6.02 -24.20 3.74
C ASP A 138 6.38 -22.78 3.30
N VAL A 139 5.38 -21.96 2.92
CA VAL A 139 5.57 -20.58 2.49
C VAL A 139 4.67 -19.62 3.25
N SER A 140 5.18 -18.40 3.45
CA SER A 140 4.51 -17.33 4.17
C SER A 140 4.73 -15.99 3.48
N LEU A 141 3.96 -14.99 3.91
CA LEU A 141 4.15 -13.61 3.46
C LEU A 141 5.39 -13.00 4.12
N ILE A 142 6.12 -12.14 3.40
CA ILE A 142 7.42 -11.59 3.85
C ILE A 142 7.29 -10.75 5.12
N ALA A 143 6.22 -9.96 5.22
CA ALA A 143 5.98 -9.02 6.33
C ALA A 143 4.61 -9.23 7.00
N GLY A 144 3.96 -10.39 6.78
CA GLY A 144 2.60 -10.64 7.27
C GLY A 144 1.54 -9.80 6.56
N PHE A 145 0.33 -9.70 7.11
CA PHE A 145 -0.83 -9.05 6.46
C PHE A 145 -1.41 -7.86 7.26
N THR A 146 -0.72 -7.34 8.28
CA THR A 146 -1.21 -6.18 9.06
C THR A 146 -1.04 -4.87 8.29
N VAL A 147 -1.91 -3.90 8.56
CA VAL A 147 -1.91 -2.62 7.83
C VAL A 147 -0.59 -1.87 8.01
N GLU A 148 0.05 -1.97 9.18
CA GLU A 148 1.34 -1.31 9.44
C GLU A 148 2.45 -1.81 8.51
N ASN A 149 2.37 -3.05 8.03
CA ASN A 149 3.42 -3.67 7.22
C ASN A 149 3.18 -3.51 5.70
N MET A 150 2.12 -2.82 5.29
CA MET A 150 1.76 -2.69 3.86
C MET A 150 2.80 -1.94 3.04
N TYR A 151 3.56 -1.03 3.66
CA TYR A 151 4.64 -0.28 2.99
C TYR A 151 5.69 -1.21 2.36
N VAL A 152 5.99 -2.35 2.99
CA VAL A 152 6.94 -3.35 2.49
C VAL A 152 6.48 -3.88 1.14
N TYR A 153 5.19 -4.18 0.99
CA TYR A 153 4.64 -4.70 -0.26
C TYR A 153 4.68 -3.69 -1.40
N TYR A 154 4.46 -2.39 -1.14
CA TYR A 154 4.60 -1.36 -2.17
C TYR A 154 6.06 -1.15 -2.64
N GLU A 155 7.03 -1.55 -1.82
CA GLU A 155 8.45 -1.50 -2.16
C GLU A 155 8.89 -2.72 -2.99
N VAL A 156 8.44 -3.91 -2.61
CA VAL A 156 8.95 -5.18 -3.16
C VAL A 156 8.09 -5.81 -4.24
N ALA A 157 6.80 -5.49 -4.31
CA ALA A 157 5.91 -6.10 -5.30
C ALA A 157 6.23 -5.60 -6.71
N THR A 158 6.17 -6.53 -7.67
CA THR A 158 6.26 -6.19 -9.10
C THR A 158 4.89 -6.30 -9.74
N VAL A 159 4.53 -5.33 -10.57
CA VAL A 159 3.21 -5.23 -11.18
C VAL A 159 3.32 -5.35 -12.68
N GLN A 160 2.38 -6.05 -13.29
CA GLN A 160 2.11 -5.97 -14.72
C GLN A 160 0.68 -5.51 -14.92
N ALA A 161 0.53 -4.39 -15.61
CA ALA A 161 -0.78 -3.84 -15.95
C ALA A 161 -1.09 -4.13 -17.43
N TYR A 162 -2.31 -4.55 -17.71
CA TYR A 162 -2.83 -4.64 -19.07
C TYR A 162 -4.28 -4.18 -19.11
N ALA A 163 -4.63 -3.50 -20.19
CA ALA A 163 -5.98 -3.03 -20.44
C ALA A 163 -6.74 -4.05 -21.30
N THR A 164 -8.00 -4.25 -20.95
CA THR A 164 -9.00 -4.92 -21.79
C THR A 164 -10.02 -3.87 -22.23
N ALA A 165 -10.96 -4.24 -23.11
CA ALA A 165 -11.99 -3.30 -23.60
C ALA A 165 -12.83 -2.66 -22.48
N THR A 166 -12.95 -3.29 -21.31
CA THR A 166 -13.82 -2.84 -20.22
C THR A 166 -13.12 -2.70 -18.87
N THR A 167 -11.90 -3.23 -18.70
CA THR A 167 -11.22 -3.26 -17.39
C THR A 167 -9.71 -3.11 -17.51
N ILE A 168 -9.11 -2.50 -16.49
CA ILE A 168 -7.66 -2.53 -16.27
C ILE A 168 -7.37 -3.67 -15.30
N ARG A 169 -6.47 -4.58 -15.67
CA ARG A 169 -6.09 -5.72 -14.85
C ARG A 169 -4.65 -5.55 -14.38
N LEU A 170 -4.46 -5.72 -13.08
CA LEU A 170 -3.15 -5.69 -12.42
C LEU A 170 -2.78 -7.10 -12.00
N ILE A 171 -1.67 -7.62 -12.53
CA ILE A 171 -1.03 -8.83 -12.03
C ILE A 171 0.05 -8.38 -11.06
N VAL A 172 -0.21 -8.58 -9.77
CA VAL A 172 0.73 -8.23 -8.69
C VAL A 172 1.49 -9.48 -8.29
N ARG A 173 2.81 -9.47 -8.46
CA ARG A 173 3.71 -10.51 -7.98
C ARG A 173 4.35 -10.07 -6.68
N ILE A 174 4.11 -10.85 -5.64
CA ILE A 174 4.62 -10.61 -4.29
C ILE A 174 5.61 -11.73 -3.97
N PRO A 175 6.86 -11.41 -3.58
CA PRO A 175 7.79 -12.44 -3.13
C PRO A 175 7.24 -13.15 -1.89
N LEU A 176 7.52 -14.44 -1.75
CA LEU A 176 7.09 -15.23 -0.59
C LEU A 176 8.32 -15.64 0.22
N ARG A 177 8.12 -15.77 1.53
CA ARG A 177 9.10 -16.25 2.48
C ARG A 177 8.96 -17.76 2.65
N GLY A 178 9.99 -18.52 2.30
CA GLY A 178 10.08 -19.97 2.54
C GLY A 178 11.42 -20.32 3.20
N ALA A 179 11.48 -21.44 3.92
CA ALA A 179 12.70 -21.84 4.65
C ALA A 179 13.88 -22.21 3.73
N ASP A 180 13.59 -22.52 2.46
CA ASP A 180 14.51 -22.74 1.35
C ASP A 180 14.87 -21.44 0.60
N ARG A 181 14.16 -20.34 0.87
CA ARG A 181 14.25 -19.07 0.12
C ARG A 181 14.80 -17.91 0.93
N VAL A 182 14.77 -18.03 2.26
CA VAL A 182 15.41 -17.08 3.16
C VAL A 182 16.82 -17.52 3.44
N MET A 183 17.75 -16.61 3.22
CA MET A 183 19.17 -16.88 3.43
C MET A 183 19.80 -15.91 4.42
N THR A 184 20.65 -16.47 5.26
CA THR A 184 21.58 -15.72 6.09
C THR A 184 22.92 -15.67 5.38
N VAL A 185 23.46 -14.46 5.18
CA VAL A 185 24.73 -14.26 4.50
C VAL A 185 25.83 -14.07 5.53
N PHE A 186 26.85 -14.92 5.46
CA PHE A 186 28.06 -14.86 6.25
C PHE A 186 29.21 -14.31 5.40
N LYS A 187 30.09 -13.52 5.99
CA LYS A 187 31.33 -13.08 5.35
C LYS A 187 32.45 -14.03 5.73
N SER A 188 33.09 -14.64 4.73
CA SER A 188 34.23 -15.52 4.95
C SER A 188 35.49 -14.68 5.13
N VAL A 189 36.08 -14.74 6.32
CA VAL A 189 37.34 -14.05 6.63
C VAL A 189 38.44 -15.10 6.82
N PRO A 190 39.40 -15.22 5.89
CA PRO A 190 40.48 -16.18 6.03
C PRO A 190 41.43 -15.75 7.15
N LEU A 191 41.71 -16.68 8.07
CA LEU A 191 42.68 -16.49 9.15
C LEU A 191 43.93 -17.33 8.88
N PRO A 192 45.13 -16.84 9.26
CA PRO A 192 46.35 -17.62 9.19
C PRO A 192 46.26 -18.86 10.10
N THR A 193 46.56 -20.04 9.55
CA THR A 193 46.62 -21.30 10.29
C THR A 193 48.00 -21.93 10.14
N TYR A 194 48.49 -22.59 11.19
CA TYR A 194 49.76 -23.31 11.11
C TYR A 194 49.56 -24.64 10.38
N SER A 195 50.38 -24.91 9.36
CA SER A 195 50.39 -26.20 8.67
C SER A 195 51.57 -27.02 9.13
N ASP A 196 51.30 -28.14 9.82
CA ASP A 196 52.34 -29.08 10.27
C ASP A 196 53.12 -29.67 9.09
N VAL A 197 52.47 -29.83 7.93
CA VAL A 197 53.10 -30.39 6.73
C VAL A 197 54.08 -29.41 6.09
N LEU A 198 53.78 -28.11 6.13
CA LEU A 198 54.61 -27.06 5.52
C LEU A 198 55.52 -26.36 6.54
N GLY A 199 55.40 -26.67 7.83
CA GLY A 199 56.17 -26.05 8.91
C GLY A 199 55.97 -24.54 9.07
N ARG A 200 54.93 -23.96 8.46
CA ARG A 200 54.70 -22.50 8.38
C ARG A 200 53.23 -22.15 8.48
N HIS A 201 52.97 -20.88 8.84
CA HIS A 201 51.62 -20.33 8.75
C HIS A 201 51.21 -20.14 7.29
N ILE A 202 50.04 -20.63 6.95
CA ILE A 202 49.40 -20.49 5.64
C ILE A 202 48.05 -19.80 5.81
N GLN A 203 47.62 -19.10 4.77
CA GLN A 203 46.29 -18.52 4.69
C GLN A 203 45.59 -19.12 3.47
N ILE A 204 44.44 -19.76 3.69
CA ILE A 204 43.66 -20.38 2.63
C ILE A 204 42.59 -19.38 2.23
N GLU A 205 42.64 -18.89 0.99
CA GLU A 205 41.62 -18.00 0.47
C GLU A 205 40.34 -18.80 0.14
N PRO A 206 39.16 -18.32 0.56
CA PRO A 206 37.90 -18.96 0.21
C PRO A 206 37.58 -18.77 -1.27
N GLU A 207 36.86 -19.74 -1.85
CA GLU A 207 36.36 -19.68 -3.24
C GLU A 207 35.49 -18.45 -3.50
N ALA A 208 34.79 -17.96 -2.47
CA ALA A 208 33.97 -16.76 -2.51
C ALA A 208 34.03 -16.01 -1.17
N PRO A 209 33.92 -14.66 -1.18
CA PRO A 209 33.99 -13.84 0.03
C PRO A 209 32.75 -13.94 0.93
N TYR A 210 31.62 -14.42 0.40
CA TYR A 210 30.39 -14.58 1.15
C TYR A 210 29.82 -15.99 1.00
N LEU A 211 29.15 -16.46 2.05
CA LEU A 211 28.42 -17.72 2.08
C LEU A 211 26.97 -17.42 2.48
N ALA A 212 26.03 -17.63 1.57
CA ALA A 212 24.62 -17.61 1.89
C ALA A 212 24.15 -19.00 2.29
N VAL A 213 23.43 -19.13 3.40
CA VAL A 213 22.90 -20.40 3.90
C VAL A 213 21.40 -20.27 4.14
N THR A 214 20.63 -21.24 3.66
CA THR A 214 19.17 -21.25 3.86
C THR A 214 18.78 -21.43 5.33
N GLU A 215 17.62 -20.90 5.72
CA GLU A 215 17.10 -20.98 7.10
C GLU A 215 16.98 -22.44 7.59
N ASN A 216 16.61 -23.37 6.70
CA ASN A 216 16.56 -24.81 6.99
C ASN A 216 17.94 -25.52 7.03
N ARG A 217 19.03 -24.79 6.76
CA ARG A 217 20.42 -25.28 6.73
C ARG A 217 20.66 -26.49 5.80
N GLN A 218 19.84 -26.64 4.75
CA GLN A 218 20.01 -27.73 3.78
C GLN A 218 20.78 -27.31 2.53
N TYR A 219 20.71 -26.02 2.18
CA TYR A 219 21.33 -25.48 0.99
C TYR A 219 22.21 -24.29 1.34
N TYR A 220 23.23 -24.07 0.51
CA TYR A 220 24.09 -22.90 0.57
C TYR A 220 24.43 -22.41 -0.82
N SER A 221 24.89 -21.16 -0.91
CA SER A 221 25.47 -20.59 -2.12
C SER A 221 26.73 -19.80 -1.76
N PRO A 222 27.89 -20.08 -2.39
CA PRO A 222 28.99 -19.12 -2.40
C PRO A 222 28.56 -17.88 -3.21
N LEU A 223 28.84 -16.68 -2.69
CA LEU A 223 28.45 -15.42 -3.31
C LEU A 223 29.65 -14.49 -3.45
N ALA A 224 29.80 -13.90 -4.64
CA ALA A 224 30.73 -12.82 -4.89
C ALA A 224 30.15 -11.48 -4.40
N THR A 225 31.02 -10.50 -4.21
CA THR A 225 30.59 -9.13 -3.87
C THR A 225 29.65 -8.55 -4.94
N ALA A 226 29.85 -8.90 -6.21
CA ALA A 226 29.01 -8.44 -7.33
C ALA A 226 27.57 -8.97 -7.24
N ASP A 227 27.37 -10.20 -6.76
CA ASP A 227 26.04 -10.81 -6.63
C ASP A 227 25.20 -10.04 -5.61
N LEU A 228 25.80 -9.65 -4.49
CA LEU A 228 25.13 -8.85 -3.45
C LEU A 228 24.81 -7.41 -3.91
N GLN A 229 25.56 -6.85 -4.88
CA GLN A 229 25.25 -5.54 -5.43
C GLN A 229 24.07 -5.55 -6.40
N GLN A 230 23.75 -6.70 -6.99
CA GLN A 230 22.59 -6.85 -7.88
C GLN A 230 21.28 -6.99 -7.10
N CYS A 231 21.34 -7.31 -5.81
CA CYS A 231 20.15 -7.40 -4.96
C CYS A 231 19.49 -6.03 -4.78
N ARG A 232 18.16 -6.01 -4.86
CA ARG A 232 17.36 -4.82 -4.55
C ARG A 232 17.38 -4.62 -3.03
N LYS A 233 18.02 -3.53 -2.62
CA LYS A 233 18.08 -3.09 -1.22
C LYS A 233 16.83 -2.29 -0.88
N GLY A 234 16.32 -2.49 0.32
CA GLY A 234 15.08 -1.86 0.81
C GLY A 234 14.82 -2.21 2.27
N SER A 235 13.57 -2.11 2.72
CA SER A 235 13.16 -2.66 4.02
C SER A 235 13.46 -4.16 4.16
N VAL A 236 13.51 -4.86 3.02
CA VAL A 236 13.95 -6.24 2.89
C VAL A 236 14.89 -6.31 1.68
N THR A 237 16.02 -7.01 1.81
CA THR A 237 16.92 -7.23 0.67
C THR A 237 16.41 -8.40 -0.16
N ILE A 238 16.19 -8.16 -1.46
CA ILE A 238 15.71 -9.19 -2.38
C ILE A 238 16.70 -9.43 -3.50
N CYS A 239 17.08 -10.68 -3.70
CA CYS A 239 18.01 -11.10 -4.74
C CYS A 239 17.30 -11.96 -5.79
N GLU A 240 17.69 -11.80 -7.05
CA GLU A 240 17.34 -12.77 -8.10
C GLU A 240 18.22 -14.01 -7.93
N ALA A 241 17.67 -15.22 -8.16
CA ALA A 241 18.42 -16.46 -8.09
C ALA A 241 19.28 -16.68 -9.34
N THR A 242 20.28 -15.82 -9.52
CA THR A 242 21.32 -15.97 -10.57
C THR A 242 22.46 -16.88 -10.11
N PHE A 243 22.52 -17.21 -8.82
CA PHE A 243 23.57 -18.02 -8.19
C PHE A 243 23.09 -19.44 -7.84
N PRO A 244 24.01 -20.43 -7.79
CA PRO A 244 23.66 -21.83 -7.61
C PRO A 244 23.26 -22.17 -6.16
N PHE A 245 22.24 -23.02 -6.01
CA PHE A 245 21.86 -23.59 -4.72
C PHE A 245 22.50 -24.97 -4.59
N ILE A 246 23.47 -25.09 -3.68
CA ILE A 246 24.23 -26.32 -3.47
C ILE A 246 23.72 -27.01 -2.21
N HIS A 247 23.38 -28.29 -2.31
CA HIS A 247 22.95 -29.07 -1.15
C HIS A 247 24.14 -29.32 -0.21
N LYS A 248 23.94 -29.29 1.11
CA LYS A 248 24.99 -29.47 2.15
C LYS A 248 25.85 -30.75 2.03
N ASN A 249 25.38 -31.73 1.26
CA ASN A 249 26.10 -32.99 1.01
C ASN A 249 27.21 -32.84 -0.05
N GLN A 250 27.13 -31.80 -0.88
CA GLN A 250 28.19 -31.44 -1.82
C GLN A 250 29.02 -30.35 -1.15
N ALA A 251 29.92 -30.72 -0.25
CA ALA A 251 30.64 -29.75 0.57
C ALA A 251 31.81 -29.12 -0.19
N THR A 252 31.86 -27.79 -0.22
CA THR A 252 33.09 -26.99 -0.45
C THR A 252 33.82 -26.75 0.88
N CYS A 253 35.08 -26.32 0.85
CA CYS A 253 35.87 -26.07 2.06
C CYS A 253 35.15 -25.14 3.06
N VAL A 254 34.62 -24.01 2.57
CA VAL A 254 33.91 -23.02 3.38
C VAL A 254 32.60 -23.58 3.95
N SER A 255 31.84 -24.32 3.14
CA SER A 255 30.59 -24.95 3.60
C SER A 255 30.84 -26.08 4.61
N ALA A 256 31.91 -26.87 4.42
CA ALA A 256 32.31 -27.93 5.33
C ALA A 256 32.66 -27.36 6.70
N LEU A 257 33.38 -26.23 6.74
CA LEU A 257 33.67 -25.51 7.97
C LEU A 257 32.38 -25.03 8.66
N TYR A 258 31.46 -24.41 7.90
CA TYR A 258 30.19 -23.94 8.45
C TYR A 258 29.31 -25.06 9.01
N PHE A 259 29.20 -26.19 8.30
CA PHE A 259 28.38 -27.34 8.71
C PHE A 259 29.09 -28.29 9.68
N GLY A 260 30.32 -28.00 10.10
CA GLY A 260 31.08 -28.83 11.05
C GLY A 260 31.58 -30.16 10.49
N GLN A 261 31.78 -30.25 9.17
CA GLN A 261 32.29 -31.44 8.48
C GLN A 261 33.83 -31.44 8.48
N THR A 262 34.42 -31.63 9.66
CA THR A 262 35.86 -31.46 9.91
C THR A 262 36.75 -32.40 9.10
N ASP A 263 36.27 -33.60 8.77
CA ASP A 263 37.01 -34.61 8.01
C ASP A 263 37.28 -34.19 6.56
N PHE A 264 36.45 -33.31 6.03
CA PHE A 264 36.58 -32.72 4.70
C PHE A 264 37.29 -31.36 4.74
N ALA A 265 36.99 -30.53 5.75
CA ALA A 265 37.55 -29.18 5.89
C ALA A 265 39.08 -29.15 6.13
N HIS A 266 39.65 -30.16 6.78
CA HIS A 266 41.09 -30.21 7.08
C HIS A 266 41.93 -30.87 5.97
N LYS A 267 41.29 -31.47 4.96
CA LYS A 267 41.99 -31.99 3.78
C LYS A 267 42.23 -30.84 2.82
N ILE A 268 43.41 -30.22 2.90
CA ILE A 268 43.81 -29.14 1.99
C ILE A 268 43.93 -29.74 0.57
N PRO A 269 43.02 -29.43 -0.37
CA PRO A 269 42.98 -30.10 -1.68
C PRO A 269 44.17 -29.74 -2.58
N HIS A 270 44.87 -28.64 -2.27
CA HIS A 270 45.94 -28.04 -3.08
C HIS A 270 47.32 -28.12 -2.45
N LEU A 271 47.55 -29.03 -1.50
CA LEU A 271 48.87 -29.21 -0.88
C LEU A 271 50.02 -29.33 -1.91
N PRO A 272 49.86 -30.00 -3.07
CA PRO A 272 50.96 -30.11 -4.04
C PRO A 272 51.36 -28.77 -4.67
N GLU A 273 50.42 -27.84 -4.88
CA GLU A 273 50.64 -26.58 -5.63
C GLU A 273 51.29 -25.48 -4.77
N LEU A 274 51.19 -25.58 -3.44
CA LEU A 274 51.77 -24.62 -2.49
C LEU A 274 53.19 -25.01 -2.03
N MET A 275 53.71 -26.16 -2.46
CA MET A 275 55.08 -26.58 -2.17
C MET A 275 56.05 -25.92 -3.13
N LEU A 276 57.15 -25.37 -2.60
CA LEU A 276 58.24 -24.91 -3.46
C LEU A 276 58.81 -26.13 -4.25
N PRO A 277 59.36 -25.93 -5.46
CA PRO A 277 59.90 -27.03 -6.27
C PRO A 277 60.93 -27.89 -5.53
N GLU A 278 61.65 -27.31 -4.56
CA GLU A 278 62.64 -27.97 -3.72
C GLU A 278 61.99 -28.92 -2.69
N GLU A 279 60.93 -28.50 -2.01
CA GLU A 279 60.16 -29.33 -1.06
C GLU A 279 59.50 -30.51 -1.77
N ARG A 280 58.99 -30.29 -2.99
CA ARG A 280 58.44 -31.35 -3.83
C ARG A 280 59.47 -32.41 -4.17
N ARG A 281 60.72 -32.02 -4.48
CA ARG A 281 61.83 -32.96 -4.75
C ARG A 281 62.18 -33.78 -3.51
N GLN A 282 62.20 -33.14 -2.34
CA GLN A 282 62.56 -33.78 -1.08
C GLN A 282 61.54 -34.84 -0.65
N ILE A 283 60.25 -34.55 -0.80
CA ILE A 283 59.17 -35.51 -0.54
C ILE A 283 59.16 -36.66 -1.56
N THR A 284 59.37 -36.39 -2.86
CA THR A 284 59.52 -37.48 -3.84
C THR A 284 60.74 -38.36 -3.54
N HIS A 285 61.83 -37.78 -3.02
CA HIS A 285 62.99 -38.57 -2.62
C HIS A 285 62.67 -39.47 -1.42
N ASP A 286 61.97 -38.95 -0.41
CA ASP A 286 61.60 -39.72 0.76
C ASP A 286 60.52 -40.77 0.45
N GLU A 287 59.55 -40.48 -0.41
CA GLU A 287 58.56 -41.47 -0.87
C GLU A 287 59.25 -42.61 -1.63
N LEU A 288 60.22 -42.29 -2.48
CA LEU A 288 61.01 -43.29 -3.21
C LEU A 288 61.91 -44.10 -2.26
N ARG A 289 62.43 -43.48 -1.19
CA ARG A 289 63.19 -44.17 -0.14
C ARG A 289 62.30 -45.11 0.67
N THR A 290 61.07 -44.67 0.97
CA THR A 290 60.08 -45.44 1.72
C THR A 290 59.57 -46.62 0.88
N ARG A 291 59.30 -46.41 -0.42
CA ARG A 291 58.96 -47.51 -1.35
C ARG A 291 60.09 -48.53 -1.50
N ARG A 292 61.36 -48.08 -1.57
CA ARG A 292 62.50 -49.00 -1.57
C ARG A 292 62.62 -49.78 -0.25
N ALA A 293 62.36 -49.13 0.88
CA ALA A 293 62.37 -49.79 2.20
C ALA A 293 61.23 -50.81 2.32
N LEU A 294 60.03 -50.48 1.83
CA LEU A 294 58.87 -51.38 1.76
C LEU A 294 59.14 -52.57 0.83
N ALA A 295 59.70 -52.34 -0.36
CA ALA A 295 60.10 -53.41 -1.27
C ALA A 295 61.18 -54.30 -0.65
N ALA A 296 62.15 -53.73 0.09
CA ALA A 296 63.16 -54.49 0.81
C ALA A 296 62.53 -55.33 1.94
N LEU A 297 61.59 -54.77 2.70
CA LEU A 297 60.83 -55.49 3.73
C LEU A 297 59.98 -56.61 3.12
N GLU A 298 59.37 -56.39 1.95
CA GLU A 298 58.59 -57.40 1.24
C GLU A 298 59.48 -58.54 0.71
N THR A 299 60.70 -58.24 0.26
CA THR A 299 61.68 -59.27 -0.09
C THR A 299 62.16 -60.07 1.13
N VAL A 300 62.37 -59.41 2.27
CA VAL A 300 62.74 -60.08 3.54
C VAL A 300 61.59 -60.94 4.05
N ALA A 301 60.34 -60.47 3.96
CA ALA A 301 59.14 -61.22 4.32
C ALA A 301 58.93 -62.45 3.41
N ARG A 302 59.19 -62.33 2.10
CA ARG A 302 59.17 -63.48 1.19
C ARG A 302 60.29 -64.49 1.46
N GLN A 303 61.46 -64.03 1.93
CA GLN A 303 62.57 -64.92 2.29
C GLN A 303 62.34 -65.65 3.63
N SER A 304 61.63 -65.04 4.58
CA SER A 304 61.24 -65.72 5.83
C SER A 304 60.02 -66.64 5.67
N SER A 305 59.21 -66.45 4.62
CA SER A 305 57.99 -67.21 4.33
C SER A 305 58.21 -68.52 3.53
N HIS A 306 59.45 -69.03 3.44
CA HIS A 306 59.72 -70.38 2.92
C HIS A 306 59.54 -71.50 3.96
N VAL A 307 59.09 -71.16 5.18
CA VAL A 307 58.68 -72.12 6.20
C VAL A 307 57.26 -71.79 6.62
N ASN A 308 56.33 -72.69 6.29
CA ASN A 308 54.87 -72.69 6.51
C ASN A 308 54.00 -71.92 5.51
N GLN A 309 53.28 -72.73 4.71
CA GLN A 309 52.20 -72.37 3.80
C GLN A 309 50.97 -71.84 4.55
N GLN A 310 50.44 -70.69 4.13
CA GLN A 310 48.99 -70.43 3.95
C GLN A 310 48.74 -69.12 3.16
N PRO A 311 47.61 -68.99 2.45
CA PRO A 311 47.47 -68.08 1.31
C PRO A 311 47.02 -66.67 1.73
N TYR A 312 47.71 -65.64 1.24
CA TYR A 312 47.25 -64.25 1.29
C TYR A 312 46.69 -63.84 -0.07
N VAL A 313 45.45 -63.35 -0.05
CA VAL A 313 44.73 -62.71 -1.16
C VAL A 313 45.37 -61.35 -1.44
N GLU A 314 45.73 -61.07 -2.69
CA GLU A 314 46.31 -59.79 -3.08
C GLU A 314 45.26 -58.67 -3.02
N LEU A 315 45.58 -57.62 -2.25
CA LEU A 315 44.84 -56.35 -2.13
C LEU A 315 45.02 -55.45 -3.37
N ARG A 316 45.09 -56.06 -4.56
CA ARG A 316 45.16 -55.41 -5.87
C ARG A 316 43.85 -55.54 -6.67
N ASP A 317 42.99 -56.50 -6.32
CA ASP A 317 41.69 -56.72 -6.98
C ASP A 317 40.52 -55.90 -6.38
N LEU A 318 40.79 -54.95 -5.48
CA LEU A 318 39.76 -54.09 -4.86
C LEU A 318 39.78 -52.62 -5.33
N LEU A 319 40.62 -52.28 -6.31
CA LEU A 319 40.74 -50.91 -6.84
C LEU A 319 40.28 -50.75 -8.30
N ASP A 320 39.89 -51.83 -8.97
CA ASP A 320 39.37 -51.80 -10.36
C ASP A 320 37.84 -51.92 -10.46
N THR A 321 37.10 -51.85 -9.34
CA THR A 321 35.62 -51.95 -9.32
C THR A 321 34.86 -50.65 -9.02
N VAL A 322 35.52 -49.48 -9.08
CA VAL A 322 34.84 -48.17 -8.92
C VAL A 322 34.99 -47.27 -10.16
N SER A 323 35.61 -47.75 -11.23
CA SER A 323 35.73 -47.04 -12.50
C SER A 323 35.15 -47.89 -13.62
N THR A 324 33.82 -48.01 -13.69
CA THR A 324 33.06 -48.24 -14.93
C THR A 324 31.55 -48.31 -14.65
N ASP A 325 30.79 -47.68 -15.55
CA ASP A 325 29.33 -47.70 -15.73
C ASP A 325 28.44 -46.99 -14.68
N GLY A 326 27.43 -46.20 -15.07
CA GLY A 326 26.80 -46.09 -16.37
C GLY A 326 26.08 -44.75 -16.56
N ALA A 327 26.30 -44.17 -17.73
CA ALA A 327 25.33 -43.32 -18.38
C ALA A 327 24.11 -44.18 -18.74
N MET A 328 22.91 -43.77 -18.34
CA MET A 328 21.71 -44.11 -19.08
C MET A 328 20.68 -42.98 -19.04
N THR A 329 20.47 -42.46 -20.24
CA THR A 329 19.36 -41.66 -20.72
C THR A 329 18.01 -42.35 -20.51
N SER A 330 16.98 -41.60 -20.10
CA SER A 330 15.61 -41.87 -20.55
C SER A 330 14.79 -40.59 -20.63
N GLN A 331 14.40 -40.27 -21.86
CA GLN A 331 13.27 -39.44 -22.23
C GLN A 331 12.03 -39.81 -21.41
N VAL A 332 11.27 -38.81 -20.94
CA VAL A 332 9.80 -38.83 -20.96
C VAL A 332 9.30 -37.42 -21.25
N THR A 333 8.78 -37.25 -22.45
CA THR A 333 7.95 -36.15 -22.91
C THR A 333 6.57 -36.22 -22.25
N TRP A 334 6.09 -35.10 -21.68
CA TRP A 334 4.66 -34.84 -21.52
C TRP A 334 4.33 -33.45 -22.05
N LEU A 335 3.36 -33.45 -22.97
CA LEU A 335 2.78 -32.33 -23.69
C LEU A 335 1.48 -31.92 -22.98
N TYR A 336 1.15 -30.62 -23.07
CA TYR A 336 -0.11 -29.94 -22.74
C TYR A 336 -0.35 -29.49 -21.28
N MET A 337 -0.25 -28.19 -21.03
CA MET A 337 -1.38 -27.24 -21.07
C MET A 337 -0.95 -25.87 -20.54
N LEU A 338 -1.28 -24.83 -21.28
CA LEU A 338 -1.08 -23.42 -20.92
C LEU A 338 -1.76 -23.08 -19.59
N PHE A 339 -0.97 -22.81 -18.56
CA PHE A 339 -1.34 -21.90 -17.48
C PHE A 339 -0.18 -20.95 -17.23
N ALA A 340 -0.41 -19.67 -17.53
CA ALA A 340 0.54 -18.60 -17.26
C ALA A 340 0.68 -18.40 -15.75
N PHE A 341 1.62 -19.12 -15.14
CA PHE A 341 2.29 -18.71 -13.90
C PHE A 341 3.75 -18.48 -14.23
N SER A 342 4.07 -17.27 -14.70
CA SER A 342 5.44 -16.78 -14.64
C SER A 342 5.76 -16.49 -13.18
N ILE A 343 6.14 -17.55 -12.47
CA ILE A 343 6.82 -17.51 -11.19
C ILE A 343 8.29 -17.25 -11.51
N VAL A 344 8.68 -15.98 -11.53
CA VAL A 344 10.06 -15.58 -11.34
C VAL A 344 10.16 -15.29 -9.84
N LEU A 345 10.88 -16.15 -9.11
CA LEU A 345 10.98 -16.14 -7.65
C LEU A 345 12.06 -15.16 -7.19
N PRO A 346 11.70 -14.07 -6.49
CA PRO A 346 12.67 -13.24 -5.79
C PRO A 346 12.93 -13.84 -4.41
N PHE A 347 14.19 -13.98 -4.02
CA PHE A 347 14.65 -14.52 -2.74
C PHE A 347 14.87 -13.40 -1.73
N VAL A 348 14.57 -13.65 -0.45
CA VAL A 348 14.66 -12.65 0.63
C VAL A 348 15.91 -12.92 1.47
N VAL A 349 16.82 -11.95 1.55
CA VAL A 349 18.05 -12.03 2.35
C VAL A 349 17.90 -11.21 3.63
N ASN A 350 18.21 -11.82 4.78
CA ASN A 350 18.24 -11.13 6.06
C ASN A 350 19.71 -10.91 6.48
N THR A 351 20.11 -9.65 6.68
CA THR A 351 21.46 -9.31 7.15
C THR A 351 21.49 -9.37 8.67
N GLY A 352 22.01 -10.47 9.22
CA GLY A 352 22.28 -10.61 10.65
C GLY A 352 23.67 -10.06 11.01
N ASP A 353 23.75 -9.40 12.17
CA ASP A 353 24.96 -8.83 12.74
C ASP A 353 26.10 -9.85 12.95
N VAL A 354 27.32 -9.33 12.82
CA VAL A 354 28.61 -10.01 12.84
C VAL A 354 28.82 -10.83 14.13
N LEU A 355 29.22 -12.09 13.96
CA LEU A 355 29.79 -12.95 15.02
C LEU A 355 31.25 -13.24 14.69
#